data_AF-Q8XJK0-F1
#
_entry.id   AF-Q8XJK0-F1
#
_cell.length_a   1.000
_cell.length_b   1.000
_cell.length_c   1.000
_cell.angle_alpha   90.00
_cell.angle_beta   90.00
_cell.angle_gamma   90.00
#
_symmetry.space_group_name_H-M   'P 1'
#
loop_
_entity.id
_entity.type
_entity.pdbx_description
1 polymer ?
#
loop_
_entity_poly.entity_id
_entity_poly.type
_entity_poly.pdbx_seq_one_letter_code
_entity_poly.pdbx_strand_id
1 'polypeptide(L)'
;MKSRIAEVLPGGIGEELGFEKGDILLSINGTKVEDILDYRFLLADEYVEVEILKPNKEVWEFEIEKEYGEDLGVEFEEAILDKAKSCTNKCIFCFIDQLPKGMRKTLYFKDDDSRLSFLQGNFVTLTNMKDEDIDRIIKYRISPINVSVHTTNPDLRKKILNNRFAGNVYERLQKLAAAGITVNAQIVVMPGINNGDELVRTVEDLYKLRPSIENVAAVPIGITKFREGLADLEIYNKETAKEELDRIKVLQEKYMKEIGSPFVRLSDEFYVMADEEVPNEEFYNGYEQIEDGVGMIRLLRETMAVDIKNKLTKSGKGKFTLITGTSAFKELDQVCTDIREENNNIDIKCKVILNDFFGHTITVAGLLTGQDVIAQLKDNIDSEYLIMADNMFRKGYEPGDITQRIMLDDLTAKDIEERLGVKVIVCSYTGEDLIDLINEHCEEE
;
A
#
# COMPACT_ATOMS: atom_id res chain seq x y z
N MET A 1 2.19 9.59 27.88
CA MET A 1 2.72 8.21 27.97
C MET A 1 4.05 8.21 28.70
N LYS A 2 4.45 7.07 29.28
CA LYS A 2 5.81 6.84 29.75
C LYS A 2 6.34 5.63 28.96
N SER A 3 7.45 5.79 28.26
CA SER A 3 8.11 4.75 27.45
C SER A 3 8.71 3.67 28.37
N ARG A 4 7.85 2.84 28.95
CA ARG A 4 8.22 1.80 29.91
C ARG A 4 8.63 0.53 29.17
N ILE A 5 9.76 -0.04 29.54
CA ILE A 5 10.31 -1.27 28.99
C ILE A 5 9.49 -2.48 29.47
N ALA A 6 8.90 -3.22 28.54
CA ALA A 6 8.18 -4.48 28.76
C ALA A 6 9.08 -5.70 28.79
N GLU A 7 10.09 -5.70 27.91
CA GLU A 7 11.01 -6.80 27.69
C GLU A 7 12.37 -6.26 27.23
N VAL A 8 13.43 -6.95 27.62
CA VAL A 8 14.80 -6.69 27.17
C VAL A 8 15.23 -7.92 26.38
N LEU A 9 15.66 -7.71 25.14
CA LEU A 9 16.00 -8.77 24.22
C LEU A 9 17.36 -9.38 24.59
N PRO A 10 17.49 -10.72 24.60
CA PRO A 10 18.76 -11.38 24.86
C PRO A 10 19.82 -11.00 23.82
N GLY A 11 21.02 -10.65 24.27
CA GLY A 11 22.15 -10.23 23.45
C GLY A 11 22.03 -8.80 22.89
N GLY A 12 21.09 -8.00 23.37
CA GLY A 12 20.98 -6.58 23.02
C GLY A 12 21.73 -5.67 24.00
N ILE A 13 22.06 -4.44 23.56
CA ILE A 13 22.77 -3.41 24.36
C ILE A 13 22.09 -3.20 25.73
N GLY A 14 20.76 -3.23 25.78
CA GLY A 14 19.99 -3.06 27.00
C GLY A 14 20.24 -4.16 28.04
N GLU A 15 20.51 -5.41 27.61
CA GLU A 15 20.91 -6.47 28.53
C GLU A 15 22.31 -6.20 29.09
N GLU A 16 23.25 -5.80 28.23
CA GLU A 16 24.64 -5.50 28.62
C GLU A 16 24.74 -4.35 29.63
N LEU A 17 23.88 -3.33 29.46
CA LEU A 17 23.80 -2.15 30.33
C LEU A 17 22.93 -2.38 31.59
N GLY A 18 22.31 -3.56 31.72
CA GLY A 18 21.48 -3.90 32.88
C GLY A 18 20.15 -3.14 32.91
N PHE A 19 19.52 -2.95 31.76
CA PHE A 19 18.12 -2.51 31.68
C PHE A 19 17.22 -3.62 32.21
N GLU A 20 16.16 -3.23 32.91
CA GLU A 20 15.23 -4.15 33.52
C GLU A 20 13.80 -3.87 33.06
N LYS A 21 12.97 -4.92 33.06
CA LYS A 21 11.53 -4.76 32.85
C LYS A 21 10.97 -3.76 33.87
N GLY A 22 10.25 -2.76 33.37
CA GLY A 22 9.64 -1.70 34.18
C GLY A 22 10.44 -0.40 34.25
N ASP A 23 11.69 -0.40 33.76
CA ASP A 23 12.49 0.81 33.50
C ASP A 23 11.75 1.75 32.54
N ILE A 24 11.97 3.06 32.68
CA ILE A 24 11.30 4.08 31.86
C ILE A 24 12.34 4.94 31.17
N LEU A 25 12.33 4.95 29.84
CA LEU A 25 13.15 5.84 29.03
C LEU A 25 12.67 7.29 29.17
N LEU A 26 13.56 8.19 29.61
CA LEU A 26 13.28 9.62 29.80
C LEU A 26 13.71 10.44 28.59
N SER A 27 14.98 10.34 28.22
CA SER A 27 15.59 11.10 27.12
C SER A 27 16.76 10.36 26.49
N ILE A 28 17.06 10.75 25.26
CA ILE A 28 18.27 10.38 24.53
C ILE A 28 18.93 11.68 24.07
N ASN A 29 20.23 11.85 24.29
CA ASN A 29 21.01 13.05 23.97
C ASN A 29 20.38 14.34 24.54
N GLY A 30 19.96 14.29 25.82
CA GLY A 30 19.26 15.38 26.51
C GLY A 30 17.89 15.75 25.92
N THR A 31 17.39 15.01 24.93
CA THR A 31 16.09 15.24 24.28
C THR A 31 15.09 14.20 24.76
N LYS A 32 13.96 14.67 25.30
CA LYS A 32 12.88 13.79 25.75
C LYS A 32 12.29 13.00 24.58
N VAL A 33 12.13 11.70 24.76
CA VAL A 33 11.53 10.80 23.76
C VAL A 33 10.01 10.84 23.89
N GLU A 34 9.30 11.43 22.92
CA GLU A 34 7.83 11.51 22.96
C GLU A 34 7.14 10.38 22.21
N ASP A 35 7.74 9.90 21.12
CA ASP A 35 7.24 8.79 20.30
C ASP A 35 8.35 7.95 19.67
N ILE A 36 7.96 6.92 18.90
CA ILE A 36 8.87 5.97 18.24
C ILE A 36 9.82 6.63 17.24
N LEU A 37 9.43 7.77 16.63
CA LEU A 37 10.30 8.47 15.70
C LEU A 37 11.42 9.19 16.45
N ASP A 38 11.10 9.84 17.57
CA ASP A 38 12.12 10.43 18.44
C ASP A 38 13.09 9.36 18.92
N TYR A 39 12.57 8.20 19.34
CA TYR A 39 13.38 7.08 19.78
C TYR A 39 14.37 6.64 18.69
N ARG A 40 13.87 6.29 17.50
CA ARG A 40 14.72 5.82 16.39
C ARG A 40 15.70 6.87 15.91
N PHE A 41 15.28 8.14 15.85
CA PHE A 41 16.12 9.23 15.37
C PHE A 41 17.25 9.55 16.36
N LEU A 42 16.90 9.76 17.63
CA LEU A 42 17.90 10.11 18.65
C LEU A 42 18.86 8.96 18.93
N LEU A 43 18.42 7.72 18.69
CA LEU A 43 19.24 6.53 18.81
C LEU A 43 20.11 6.25 17.57
N ALA A 44 19.91 6.94 16.43
CA ALA A 44 20.58 6.55 15.19
C ALA A 44 22.12 6.72 15.25
N ASP A 45 22.60 7.72 16.00
CA ASP A 45 24.01 8.05 16.11
C ASP A 45 24.85 6.94 16.77
N GLU A 46 26.16 6.93 16.47
CA GLU A 46 27.13 5.96 17.02
C GLU A 46 27.42 6.19 18.50
N TYR A 47 27.20 7.42 19.00
CA TYR A 47 27.34 7.77 20.40
C TYR A 47 26.05 8.41 20.90
N VAL A 48 25.47 7.83 21.94
CA VAL A 48 24.20 8.28 22.52
C VAL A 48 24.25 8.29 24.04
N GLU A 49 23.68 9.33 24.64
CA GLU A 49 23.49 9.48 26.08
C GLU A 49 22.03 9.15 26.43
N VAL A 50 21.79 8.09 27.18
CA VAL A 50 20.44 7.59 27.48
C VAL A 50 20.14 7.77 28.96
N GLU A 51 19.04 8.45 29.27
CA GLU A 51 18.52 8.57 30.63
C GLU A 51 17.36 7.60 30.89
N ILE A 52 17.54 6.70 31.87
CA ILE A 52 16.54 5.72 32.30
C ILE A 52 16.11 6.02 33.74
N LEU A 53 14.81 6.09 33.99
CA LEU A 53 14.23 6.09 35.32
C LEU A 53 13.98 4.65 35.79
N LYS A 54 14.73 4.22 36.79
CA LYS A 54 14.59 2.92 37.44
C LYS A 54 13.31 2.86 38.31
N PRO A 55 12.75 1.67 38.61
CA PRO A 55 11.57 1.50 39.47
C PRO A 55 11.72 2.10 40.88
N ASN A 56 12.96 2.20 41.38
CA ASN A 56 13.30 2.83 42.65
C ASN A 56 13.28 4.39 42.61
N LYS A 57 12.93 4.99 41.46
CA LYS A 57 12.92 6.42 41.15
C LYS A 57 14.30 7.08 41.00
N GLU A 58 15.37 6.31 40.90
CA GLU A 58 16.67 6.84 40.51
C GLU A 58 16.72 7.03 38.99
N VAL A 59 17.39 8.10 38.55
CA VAL A 59 17.68 8.33 37.14
C VAL A 59 19.11 7.89 36.91
N TRP A 60 19.29 6.97 35.97
CA TRP A 60 20.58 6.46 35.53
C TRP A 60 20.85 7.01 34.14
N GLU A 61 22.07 7.48 33.93
CA GLU A 61 22.55 8.04 32.67
C GLU A 61 23.62 7.09 32.11
N PHE A 62 23.47 6.72 30.85
CA PHE A 62 24.34 5.78 30.16
C PHE A 62 24.93 6.43 28.92
N GLU A 63 26.24 6.44 28.81
CA GLU A 63 26.95 6.78 27.57
C GLU A 63 27.17 5.49 26.79
N ILE A 64 26.62 5.41 25.57
CA ILE A 64 26.61 4.20 24.75
C ILE A 64 27.32 4.48 23.44
N GLU A 65 28.40 3.73 23.17
CA GLU A 65 29.04 3.63 21.87
C GLU A 65 28.52 2.37 21.16
N LYS A 66 27.98 2.53 19.95
CA LYS A 66 27.32 1.46 19.19
C LYS A 66 27.47 1.66 17.69
N GLU A 67 27.09 0.67 16.89
CA GLU A 67 27.04 0.85 15.44
C GLU A 67 25.91 1.80 15.04
N TYR A 68 26.10 2.52 13.93
CA TYR A 68 25.07 3.41 13.39
C TYR A 68 23.79 2.64 13.10
N GLY A 69 22.67 3.09 13.65
CA GLY A 69 21.37 2.45 13.52
C GLY A 69 21.14 1.18 14.38
N GLU A 70 22.11 0.78 15.20
CA GLU A 70 21.93 -0.31 16.18
C GLU A 70 20.92 0.08 17.26
N ASP A 71 20.00 -0.85 17.61
CA ASP A 71 18.93 -0.64 18.59
C ASP A 71 19.40 -0.99 20.02
N LEU A 72 18.74 -0.46 21.05
CA LEU A 72 19.02 -0.82 22.45
C LEU A 72 18.55 -2.25 22.78
N GLY A 73 17.78 -2.90 21.91
CA GLY A 73 17.28 -4.25 22.14
C GLY A 73 16.24 -4.30 23.26
N VAL A 74 15.32 -3.34 23.29
CA VAL A 74 14.23 -3.27 24.27
C VAL A 74 12.88 -3.15 23.60
N GLU A 75 11.88 -3.81 24.18
CA GLU A 75 10.49 -3.67 23.80
C GLU A 75 9.72 -2.87 24.85
N PHE A 76 8.77 -2.04 24.43
CA PHE A 76 8.01 -1.16 25.32
C PHE A 76 6.58 -1.68 25.56
N GLU A 77 6.02 -1.46 26.77
CA GLU A 77 4.69 -1.97 27.19
C GLU A 77 3.55 -1.43 26.34
N GLU A 78 3.60 -0.13 26.05
CA GLU A 78 2.88 0.45 24.93
C GLU A 78 3.93 0.57 23.83
N ALA A 79 3.64 0.09 22.61
CA ALA A 79 4.46 0.49 21.47
C ALA A 79 4.63 2.00 21.57
N ILE A 80 5.85 2.54 21.37
CA ILE A 80 6.10 4.00 21.42
C ILE A 80 5.33 4.76 20.30
N LEU A 81 4.39 4.08 19.65
CA LEU A 81 3.25 4.61 18.93
C LEU A 81 2.25 5.17 19.94
N ASP A 82 2.28 6.49 20.16
CA ASP A 82 1.10 7.19 20.65
C ASP A 82 -0.11 6.74 19.81
N LYS A 83 -1.28 6.55 20.42
CA LYS A 83 -2.46 5.96 19.75
C LYS A 83 -2.63 6.56 18.35
N ALA A 84 -2.62 5.70 17.33
CA ALA A 84 -2.78 6.08 15.94
C ALA A 84 -3.89 7.14 15.79
N LYS A 85 -3.54 8.32 15.28
CA LYS A 85 -4.52 9.40 15.11
C LYS A 85 -5.42 9.08 13.93
N SER A 86 -6.71 8.87 14.20
CA SER A 86 -7.68 8.65 13.14
C SER A 86 -7.84 9.88 12.24
N CYS A 87 -7.95 9.65 10.93
CA CYS A 87 -8.19 10.69 9.94
C CYS A 87 -9.45 11.50 10.28
N THR A 88 -9.34 12.84 10.30
CA THR A 88 -10.50 13.73 10.54
C THR A 88 -11.19 14.19 9.25
N ASN A 89 -10.63 13.86 8.08
CA ASN A 89 -11.22 14.20 6.79
C ASN A 89 -12.51 13.40 6.53
N LYS A 90 -13.44 14.04 5.82
CA LYS A 90 -14.70 13.46 5.38
C LYS A 90 -14.79 13.52 3.87
N CYS A 91 -13.78 12.94 3.22
CA CYS A 91 -13.60 13.06 1.78
C CYS A 91 -14.81 12.50 1.05
N ILE A 92 -15.26 13.19 0.01
CA ILE A 92 -16.41 12.76 -0.81
C ILE A 92 -16.16 11.38 -1.47
N PHE A 93 -14.89 11.04 -1.66
CA PHE A 93 -14.38 9.81 -2.27
C PHE A 93 -13.77 8.82 -1.25
N CYS A 94 -13.93 9.04 0.06
CA CYS A 94 -13.31 8.19 1.07
C CYS A 94 -13.79 6.74 0.93
N PHE A 95 -12.90 5.80 0.60
CA PHE A 95 -13.27 4.39 0.45
C PHE A 95 -13.78 3.78 1.76
N ILE A 96 -13.17 4.15 2.90
CA ILE A 96 -13.53 3.65 4.24
C ILE A 96 -14.96 4.05 4.63
N ASP A 97 -15.41 5.25 4.26
CA ASP A 97 -16.81 5.68 4.53
C ASP A 97 -17.85 4.89 3.74
N GLN A 98 -17.41 4.19 2.67
CA GLN A 98 -18.25 3.36 1.82
C GLN A 98 -18.21 1.87 2.21
N LEU A 99 -17.52 1.52 3.31
CA LEU A 99 -17.48 0.14 3.78
C LEU A 99 -18.81 -0.21 4.47
N PRO A 100 -19.45 -1.34 4.11
CA PRO A 100 -20.62 -1.82 4.83
C PRO A 100 -20.22 -2.32 6.20
N LYS A 101 -21.20 -2.53 7.08
CA LYS A 101 -21.01 -3.11 8.42
C LYS A 101 -20.65 -4.60 8.34
N GLY A 102 -19.92 -5.10 9.33
CA GLY A 102 -19.60 -6.53 9.48
C GLY A 102 -18.29 -6.97 8.82
N MET A 103 -17.48 -6.02 8.35
CA MET A 103 -16.11 -6.28 7.91
C MET A 103 -15.14 -6.39 9.09
N ARG A 104 -13.94 -6.86 8.80
CA ARG A 104 -12.79 -6.78 9.71
C ARG A 104 -12.67 -5.41 10.36
N LYS A 105 -12.54 -5.39 11.69
CA LYS A 105 -12.48 -4.14 12.47
C LYS A 105 -11.35 -3.21 12.05
N THR A 106 -10.21 -3.75 11.61
CA THR A 106 -9.04 -2.97 11.18
C THR A 106 -9.32 -2.10 9.96
N LEU A 107 -10.23 -2.52 9.07
CA LEU A 107 -10.56 -1.79 7.84
C LEU A 107 -11.35 -0.49 8.08
N TYR A 108 -12.06 -0.39 9.21
CA TYR A 108 -12.80 0.84 9.55
C TYR A 108 -11.92 1.91 10.19
N PHE A 109 -10.66 1.60 10.47
CA PHE A 109 -9.72 2.58 10.98
C PHE A 109 -9.19 3.44 9.83
N LYS A 110 -9.57 4.72 9.81
CA LYS A 110 -8.99 5.69 8.87
C LYS A 110 -7.63 6.12 9.39
N ASP A 111 -6.57 5.56 8.82
CA ASP A 111 -5.21 6.00 9.16
C ASP A 111 -4.84 7.26 8.37
N ASP A 112 -4.27 8.25 9.06
CA ASP A 112 -3.68 9.48 8.50
C ASP A 112 -2.57 9.97 9.43
N ASP A 113 -1.94 9.04 10.18
CA ASP A 113 -0.85 9.32 11.11
C ASP A 113 0.50 9.22 10.38
N SER A 114 1.24 10.34 10.29
CA SER A 114 2.57 10.43 9.64
C SER A 114 3.54 9.35 10.11
N ARG A 115 3.42 8.93 11.37
CA ARG A 115 4.38 8.03 12.01
C ARG A 115 4.17 6.60 11.53
N LEU A 116 2.90 6.21 11.39
CA LEU A 116 2.53 4.92 10.81
C LEU A 116 2.75 4.94 9.30
N SER A 117 2.46 6.05 8.62
CA SER A 117 2.77 6.25 7.21
C SER A 117 4.24 6.07 6.86
N PHE A 118 5.17 6.52 7.71
CA PHE A 118 6.60 6.25 7.51
C PHE A 118 6.97 4.78 7.75
N LEU A 119 6.43 4.18 8.81
CA LEU A 119 6.75 2.78 9.17
C LEU A 119 6.06 1.74 8.28
N GLN A 120 4.96 2.12 7.62
CA GLN A 120 4.05 1.21 6.91
C GLN A 120 3.79 1.61 5.46
N GLY A 121 4.37 2.72 4.98
CA GLY A 121 4.17 3.22 3.61
C GLY A 121 2.81 3.89 3.34
N ASN A 122 1.96 4.10 4.35
CA ASN A 122 0.64 4.70 4.14
C ASN A 122 0.73 6.15 3.63
N PHE A 123 -0.21 6.56 2.78
CA PHE A 123 -0.28 7.95 2.34
C PHE A 123 -0.93 8.87 3.38
N VAL A 124 -0.37 10.08 3.54
CA VAL A 124 -0.95 11.14 4.38
C VAL A 124 -1.54 12.26 3.56
N THR A 125 -2.62 12.86 4.04
CA THR A 125 -3.21 14.06 3.42
C THR A 125 -2.53 15.35 3.84
N LEU A 126 -1.63 15.26 4.84
CA LEU A 126 -1.02 16.37 5.58
C LEU A 126 -2.02 17.27 6.30
N THR A 127 -3.32 16.97 6.36
CA THR A 127 -4.30 17.89 6.97
C THR A 127 -4.36 17.80 8.49
N ASN A 128 -4.04 16.63 9.05
CA ASN A 128 -4.12 16.39 10.49
C ASN A 128 -2.81 16.71 11.23
N MET A 129 -1.81 17.19 10.49
CA MET A 129 -0.51 17.58 11.02
C MET A 129 -0.51 19.05 11.42
N LYS A 130 0.03 19.36 12.60
CA LYS A 130 0.37 20.73 12.97
C LYS A 130 1.65 21.15 12.26
N ASP A 131 1.94 22.44 12.25
CA ASP A 131 3.20 22.93 11.67
C ASP A 131 4.42 22.38 12.43
N GLU A 132 4.28 22.14 13.73
CA GLU A 132 5.25 21.43 14.58
C GLU A 132 5.56 20.02 14.07
N ASP A 133 4.55 19.28 13.60
CA ASP A 133 4.73 17.93 13.06
C ASP A 133 5.52 17.98 11.73
N ILE A 134 5.27 19.00 10.89
CA ILE A 134 6.04 19.24 9.66
C ILE A 134 7.48 19.63 9.99
N ASP A 135 7.70 20.44 11.02
CA ASP A 135 9.05 20.81 11.47
C ASP A 135 9.81 19.61 12.02
N ARG A 136 9.12 18.65 12.67
CA ARG A 136 9.72 17.37 13.09
C ARG A 136 10.14 16.53 11.88
N ILE A 137 9.30 16.40 10.86
CA ILE A 137 9.65 15.71 9.60
C ILE A 137 10.93 16.29 9.00
N ILE A 138 11.04 17.61 8.97
CA ILE A 138 12.22 18.32 8.44
C ILE A 138 13.44 18.11 9.33
N LYS A 139 13.29 18.28 10.66
CA LYS A 139 14.36 18.11 11.63
C LYS A 139 14.97 16.71 11.57
N TYR A 140 14.11 15.70 11.45
CA TYR A 140 14.52 14.29 11.42
C TYR A 140 14.82 13.77 10.02
N ARG A 141 14.69 14.63 8.99
CA ARG A 141 14.85 14.29 7.58
C ARG A 141 14.07 13.02 7.17
N ILE A 142 12.83 12.92 7.64
CA ILE A 142 11.96 11.78 7.34
C ILE A 142 11.63 11.82 5.85
N SER A 143 12.24 10.92 5.10
CA SER A 143 12.20 10.87 3.65
C SER A 143 12.38 9.41 3.17
N PRO A 144 11.66 8.94 2.14
CA PRO A 144 10.57 9.63 1.46
C PRO A 144 9.27 9.68 2.29
N ILE A 145 8.34 10.57 1.93
CA ILE A 145 6.98 10.61 2.49
C ILE A 145 5.92 10.46 1.40
N ASN A 146 4.92 9.61 1.64
CA ASN A 146 3.82 9.37 0.71
C ASN A 146 2.67 10.36 1.00
N VAL A 147 2.32 11.21 0.03
CA VAL A 147 1.33 12.29 0.21
C VAL A 147 0.16 12.18 -0.77
N SER A 148 -1.07 12.10 -0.26
CA SER A 148 -2.29 12.15 -1.05
C SER A 148 -2.67 13.61 -1.37
N VAL A 149 -2.18 14.08 -2.53
CA VAL A 149 -2.30 15.48 -2.97
C VAL A 149 -3.68 15.78 -3.53
N HIS A 150 -4.27 14.91 -4.34
CA HIS A 150 -5.57 15.05 -5.03
C HIS A 150 -5.78 16.30 -5.91
N THR A 151 -5.37 17.49 -5.48
CA THR A 151 -5.38 18.76 -6.22
C THR A 151 -4.54 19.79 -5.46
N THR A 152 -3.83 20.67 -6.18
CA THR A 152 -3.15 21.84 -5.60
C THR A 152 -4.08 23.06 -5.45
N ASN A 153 -5.33 22.98 -5.94
CA ASN A 153 -6.31 24.05 -5.77
C ASN A 153 -6.82 24.10 -4.32
N PRO A 154 -6.55 25.17 -3.55
CA PRO A 154 -6.91 25.20 -2.14
C PRO A 154 -8.41 25.07 -1.87
N ASP A 155 -9.25 25.67 -2.70
CA ASP A 155 -10.71 25.68 -2.48
C ASP A 155 -11.35 24.37 -2.92
N LEU A 156 -10.90 23.81 -4.04
CA LEU A 156 -11.32 22.47 -4.44
C LEU A 156 -10.86 21.42 -3.42
N ARG A 157 -9.63 21.52 -2.90
CA ARG A 157 -9.12 20.58 -1.89
C ARG A 157 -9.96 20.59 -0.62
N LYS A 158 -10.34 21.77 -0.11
CA LYS A 158 -11.26 21.90 1.04
C LYS A 158 -12.61 21.24 0.76
N LYS A 159 -13.12 21.37 -0.46
CA LYS A 159 -14.39 20.78 -0.89
C LYS A 159 -14.31 19.25 -0.95
N ILE A 160 -13.32 18.69 -1.65
CA ILE A 160 -13.23 17.23 -1.85
C ILE A 160 -12.88 16.47 -0.57
N LEU A 161 -12.08 17.07 0.33
CA LEU A 161 -11.74 16.47 1.63
C LEU A 161 -12.75 16.82 2.73
N ASN A 162 -13.69 17.74 2.44
CA ASN A 162 -14.63 18.30 3.41
C ASN A 162 -13.94 18.77 4.70
N ASN A 163 -12.80 19.45 4.54
CA ASN A 163 -11.98 19.94 5.64
C ASN A 163 -11.49 21.36 5.34
N ARG A 164 -11.86 22.32 6.20
CA ARG A 164 -11.52 23.73 6.06
C ARG A 164 -10.00 24.02 6.09
N PHE A 165 -9.23 23.14 6.73
CA PHE A 165 -7.77 23.28 6.86
C PHE A 165 -6.99 22.65 5.71
N ALA A 166 -7.67 21.98 4.77
CA ALA A 166 -6.99 21.21 3.73
C ALA A 166 -6.35 22.04 2.61
N GLY A 167 -6.58 23.36 2.57
CA GLY A 167 -6.14 24.21 1.48
C GLY A 167 -4.63 24.50 1.42
N ASN A 168 -3.88 24.21 2.50
CA ASN A 168 -2.46 24.57 2.62
C ASN A 168 -1.48 23.49 2.13
N VAL A 169 -1.95 22.46 1.42
CA VAL A 169 -1.10 21.33 1.00
C VAL A 169 0.10 21.78 0.16
N TYR A 170 -0.09 22.73 -0.75
CA TYR A 170 0.97 23.16 -1.65
C TYR A 170 2.07 23.91 -0.90
N GLU A 171 1.70 24.77 0.05
CA GLU A 171 2.64 25.48 0.93
C GLU A 171 3.46 24.48 1.79
N ARG A 172 2.81 23.42 2.28
CA ARG A 172 3.49 22.35 3.03
C ARG A 172 4.46 21.56 2.15
N LEU A 173 4.06 21.21 0.94
CA LEU A 173 4.94 20.55 -0.03
C LEU A 173 6.13 21.44 -0.39
N GLN A 174 5.94 22.74 -0.56
CA GLN A 174 7.04 23.69 -0.76
C GLN A 174 8.02 23.71 0.41
N LYS A 175 7.51 23.68 1.66
CA LYS A 175 8.33 23.64 2.87
C LYS A 175 9.15 22.34 2.96
N LEU A 176 8.53 21.20 2.66
CA LEU A 176 9.21 19.89 2.61
C LEU A 176 10.26 19.85 1.50
N ALA A 177 9.93 20.35 0.31
CA ALA A 177 10.85 20.40 -0.82
C ALA A 177 12.06 21.29 -0.55
N ALA A 178 11.84 22.47 0.05
CA ALA A 178 12.92 23.38 0.45
C ALA A 178 13.86 22.75 1.50
N ALA A 179 13.38 21.80 2.30
CA ALA A 179 14.16 21.04 3.25
C ALA A 179 14.87 19.81 2.65
N GLY A 180 14.68 19.53 1.35
CA GLY A 180 15.26 18.37 0.67
C GLY A 180 14.58 17.04 1.02
N ILE A 181 13.33 17.07 1.49
CA ILE A 181 12.55 15.85 1.75
C ILE A 181 11.97 15.34 0.43
N THR A 182 12.17 14.05 0.13
CA THR A 182 11.55 13.40 -1.02
C THR A 182 10.08 13.07 -0.71
N VAL A 183 9.20 13.33 -1.66
CA VAL A 183 7.76 13.14 -1.53
C VAL A 183 7.24 12.32 -2.72
N ASN A 184 6.60 11.20 -2.43
CA ASN A 184 5.83 10.44 -3.42
C ASN A 184 4.40 10.96 -3.42
N ALA A 185 3.93 11.51 -4.54
CA ALA A 185 2.62 12.12 -4.62
C ALA A 185 1.60 11.21 -5.28
N GLN A 186 0.42 11.07 -4.69
CA GLN A 186 -0.70 10.35 -5.25
C GLN A 186 -1.92 11.26 -5.44
N ILE A 187 -2.66 11.04 -6.52
CA ILE A 187 -3.87 11.75 -6.88
C ILE A 187 -4.98 10.74 -7.20
N VAL A 188 -6.00 10.66 -6.35
CA VAL A 188 -7.29 10.06 -6.74
C VAL A 188 -8.02 11.03 -7.67
N VAL A 189 -8.22 10.61 -8.92
CA VAL A 189 -8.84 11.42 -9.98
C VAL A 189 -10.34 11.10 -10.03
N MET A 190 -11.16 12.15 -10.03
CA MET A 190 -12.62 12.09 -10.04
C MET A 190 -13.17 12.84 -11.26
N PRO A 191 -13.97 12.18 -12.11
CA PRO A 191 -14.61 12.81 -13.26
C PRO A 191 -15.42 14.05 -12.86
N GLY A 192 -15.23 15.15 -13.60
CA GLY A 192 -15.94 16.42 -13.41
C GLY A 192 -15.53 17.22 -12.17
N ILE A 193 -14.52 16.78 -11.40
CA ILE A 193 -14.14 17.40 -10.13
C ILE A 193 -12.68 17.88 -10.15
N ASN A 194 -11.72 16.97 -10.26
CA ASN A 194 -10.28 17.27 -10.26
C ASN A 194 -9.53 16.64 -11.44
N ASN A 195 -10.25 16.21 -12.48
CA ASN A 195 -9.69 15.69 -13.72
C ASN A 195 -9.52 16.80 -14.78
N GLY A 196 -8.97 16.47 -15.95
CA GLY A 196 -8.82 17.41 -17.04
C GLY A 196 -7.88 18.59 -16.72
N ASP A 197 -8.31 19.82 -16.99
CA ASP A 197 -7.47 21.01 -16.80
C ASP A 197 -7.00 21.20 -15.35
N GLU A 198 -7.80 20.76 -14.37
CA GLU A 198 -7.42 20.83 -12.96
C GLU A 198 -6.36 19.79 -12.59
N LEU A 199 -6.41 18.60 -13.20
CA LEU A 199 -5.35 17.61 -13.05
C LEU A 199 -4.05 18.11 -13.66
N VAL A 200 -4.13 18.68 -14.88
CA VAL A 200 -2.97 19.31 -15.56
C VAL A 200 -2.35 20.40 -14.68
N ARG A 201 -3.16 21.31 -14.15
CA ARG A 201 -2.70 22.35 -13.22
C ARG A 201 -2.00 21.76 -12.00
N THR A 202 -2.60 20.72 -11.40
CA THR A 202 -2.04 20.03 -10.22
C THR A 202 -0.68 19.41 -10.55
N VAL A 203 -0.55 18.70 -11.67
CA VAL A 203 0.70 18.08 -12.10
C VAL A 203 1.78 19.14 -12.35
N GLU A 204 1.46 20.22 -13.06
CA GLU A 204 2.42 21.30 -13.33
C GLU A 204 2.86 22.03 -12.06
N ASP A 205 1.97 22.18 -11.06
CA ASP A 205 2.33 22.74 -9.77
C ASP A 205 3.29 21.84 -8.99
N LEU A 206 3.07 20.52 -9.01
CA LEU A 206 3.97 19.53 -8.38
C LEU A 206 5.32 19.45 -9.10
N TYR A 207 5.34 19.57 -10.43
CA TYR A 207 6.56 19.56 -11.24
C TYR A 207 7.55 20.66 -10.83
N LYS A 208 7.03 21.82 -10.40
CA LYS A 208 7.86 22.94 -9.88
C LYS A 208 8.61 22.60 -8.59
N LEU A 209 8.24 21.54 -7.90
CA LEU A 209 8.85 21.10 -6.64
C LEU A 209 9.93 20.03 -6.83
N ARG A 210 10.35 19.77 -8.08
CA ARG A 210 11.51 18.92 -8.35
C ARG A 210 12.80 19.49 -7.74
N PRO A 211 13.75 18.63 -7.31
CA PRO A 211 13.71 17.16 -7.39
C PRO A 211 12.96 16.49 -6.22
N SER A 212 12.43 17.24 -5.26
CA SER A 212 11.78 16.63 -4.08
C SER A 212 10.54 15.80 -4.42
N ILE A 213 9.79 16.16 -5.45
CA ILE A 213 8.74 15.31 -6.02
C ILE A 213 9.26 14.81 -7.35
N GLU A 214 9.59 13.53 -7.47
CA GLU A 214 10.09 12.96 -8.73
C GLU A 214 9.00 12.27 -9.54
N ASN A 215 8.04 11.63 -8.86
CA ASN A 215 7.00 10.81 -9.47
C ASN A 215 5.62 11.12 -8.87
N VAL A 216 4.60 11.18 -9.73
CA VAL A 216 3.20 11.38 -9.35
C VAL A 216 2.36 10.23 -9.88
N ALA A 217 1.69 9.50 -9.00
CA ALA A 217 0.70 8.49 -9.36
C ALA A 217 -0.69 9.11 -9.42
N ALA A 218 -1.47 8.78 -10.44
CA ALA A 218 -2.86 9.17 -10.56
C ALA A 218 -3.72 7.94 -10.78
N VAL A 219 -4.66 7.72 -9.86
CA VAL A 219 -5.53 6.54 -9.81
C VAL A 219 -6.99 6.96 -9.99
N PRO A 220 -7.85 6.16 -10.66
CA PRO A 220 -9.26 6.48 -10.77
C PRO A 220 -9.95 6.31 -9.41
N ILE A 221 -11.11 6.96 -9.24
CA ILE A 221 -11.93 6.77 -8.05
C ILE A 221 -12.56 5.37 -7.98
N GLY A 222 -12.40 4.70 -6.84
CA GLY A 222 -13.14 3.49 -6.49
C GLY A 222 -14.46 3.79 -5.75
N ILE A 223 -15.56 3.24 -6.25
CA ILE A 223 -16.92 3.46 -5.72
C ILE A 223 -17.59 2.10 -5.44
N THR A 224 -18.08 1.92 -4.21
CA THR A 224 -18.89 0.74 -3.82
C THR A 224 -20.39 1.06 -3.96
N LYS A 225 -21.23 0.02 -3.91
CA LYS A 225 -22.70 0.17 -3.86
C LYS A 225 -23.21 0.74 -2.54
N PHE A 226 -22.37 0.83 -1.50
CA PHE A 226 -22.74 1.29 -0.16
C PHE A 226 -22.40 2.77 0.03
N ARG A 227 -23.21 3.65 -0.56
CA ARG A 227 -23.00 5.11 -0.55
C ARG A 227 -24.17 5.92 0.00
N GLU A 228 -25.04 5.29 0.79
CA GLU A 228 -26.17 5.98 1.39
C GLU A 228 -25.69 7.15 2.27
N GLY A 229 -26.13 8.38 1.96
CA GLY A 229 -25.73 9.59 2.67
C GLY A 229 -24.36 10.18 2.28
N LEU A 230 -23.69 9.62 1.27
CA LEU A 230 -22.46 10.18 0.69
C LEU A 230 -22.77 11.01 -0.57
N ALA A 231 -21.78 11.78 -1.02
CA ALA A 231 -21.92 12.58 -2.24
C ALA A 231 -22.09 11.69 -3.48
N ASP A 232 -22.93 12.11 -4.43
CA ASP A 232 -23.03 11.47 -5.73
C ASP A 232 -21.76 11.77 -6.54
N LEU A 233 -21.14 10.71 -7.05
CA LEU A 233 -19.90 10.78 -7.82
C LEU A 233 -20.03 9.92 -9.08
N GLU A 234 -19.52 10.45 -10.18
CA GLU A 234 -19.40 9.70 -11.43
C GLU A 234 -18.13 8.83 -11.40
N ILE A 235 -18.20 7.68 -12.05
CA ILE A 235 -17.06 6.79 -12.28
C ILE A 235 -16.57 6.93 -13.72
N TYR A 236 -15.30 6.59 -13.94
CA TYR A 236 -14.77 6.46 -15.29
C TYR A 236 -15.45 5.30 -16.03
N ASN A 237 -15.65 5.52 -17.32
CA ASN A 237 -16.03 4.51 -18.30
C ASN A 237 -14.95 4.45 -19.38
N LYS A 238 -15.12 3.58 -20.38
CA LYS A 238 -14.14 3.38 -21.46
C LYS A 238 -13.78 4.69 -22.16
N GLU A 239 -14.78 5.50 -22.51
CA GLU A 239 -14.58 6.74 -23.24
C GLU A 239 -13.85 7.80 -22.40
N THR A 240 -14.32 8.02 -21.16
CA THR A 240 -13.75 9.04 -20.26
C THR A 240 -12.37 8.66 -19.73
N ALA A 241 -12.09 7.37 -19.52
CA ALA A 241 -10.75 6.89 -19.15
C ALA A 241 -9.76 7.13 -20.29
N LYS A 242 -10.18 6.88 -21.54
CA LYS A 242 -9.37 7.15 -22.74
C LYS A 242 -9.09 8.64 -22.92
N GLU A 243 -10.10 9.49 -22.72
CA GLU A 243 -9.91 10.95 -22.77
C GLU A 243 -8.89 11.44 -21.73
N GLU A 244 -8.89 10.86 -20.53
CA GLU A 244 -7.93 11.22 -19.48
C GLU A 244 -6.50 10.74 -19.82
N LEU A 245 -6.37 9.52 -20.36
CA LEU A 245 -5.10 8.99 -20.87
C LEU A 245 -4.51 9.91 -21.95
N ASP A 246 -5.31 10.29 -22.94
CA ASP A 246 -4.87 11.15 -24.05
C ASP A 246 -4.43 12.53 -23.55
N ARG A 247 -5.11 13.10 -22.55
CA ARG A 247 -4.73 14.37 -21.94
C ARG A 247 -3.40 14.28 -21.20
N ILE A 248 -3.23 13.27 -20.36
CA ILE A 248 -2.01 13.09 -19.56
C ILE A 248 -0.81 12.70 -20.42
N LYS A 249 -1.03 12.00 -21.54
CA LYS A 249 0.02 11.67 -22.50
C LYS A 249 0.77 12.90 -23.01
N VAL A 250 0.08 14.02 -23.21
CA VAL A 250 0.73 15.29 -23.63
C VAL A 250 1.74 15.77 -22.59
N LEU A 251 1.41 15.65 -21.29
CA LEU A 251 2.34 15.98 -20.20
C LEU A 251 3.47 14.97 -20.10
N GLN A 252 3.17 13.67 -20.22
CA GLN A 252 4.19 12.62 -20.21
C GLN A 252 5.22 12.83 -21.31
N GLU A 253 4.79 13.10 -22.55
CA GLU A 253 5.69 13.40 -23.68
C GLU A 253 6.53 14.66 -23.45
N LYS A 254 5.96 15.69 -22.81
CA LYS A 254 6.70 16.89 -22.40
C LYS A 254 7.81 16.52 -21.41
N TYR A 255 7.48 15.80 -20.33
CA TYR A 255 8.44 15.47 -19.28
C TYR A 255 9.48 14.44 -19.71
N MET A 256 9.11 13.51 -20.61
CA MET A 256 10.10 12.63 -21.26
C MET A 256 11.19 13.43 -21.99
N LYS A 257 10.84 14.56 -22.63
CA LYS A 257 11.83 15.41 -23.31
C LYS A 257 12.65 16.26 -22.34
N GLU A 258 12.05 16.71 -21.25
CA GLU A 258 12.72 17.62 -20.30
C GLU A 258 13.62 16.88 -19.30
N ILE A 259 13.18 15.72 -18.79
CA ILE A 259 13.84 14.99 -17.69
C ILE A 259 14.06 13.50 -17.96
N GLY A 260 13.65 12.99 -19.14
CA GLY A 260 13.89 11.59 -19.52
C GLY A 260 12.97 10.57 -18.85
N SER A 261 11.93 11.00 -18.13
CA SER A 261 11.00 10.14 -17.39
C SER A 261 9.59 10.74 -17.39
N PRO A 262 8.51 9.93 -17.39
CA PRO A 262 7.16 10.45 -17.25
C PRO A 262 6.96 10.90 -15.80
N PHE A 263 6.92 12.20 -15.57
CA PHE A 263 6.73 12.78 -14.24
C PHE A 263 5.40 12.35 -13.58
N VAL A 264 4.36 12.12 -14.40
CA VAL A 264 3.05 11.62 -13.95
C VAL A 264 2.70 10.30 -14.65
N ARG A 265 2.22 9.33 -13.87
CA ARG A 265 1.76 8.03 -14.35
C ARG A 265 0.31 7.81 -13.92
N LEU A 266 -0.53 7.43 -14.88
CA LEU A 266 -1.84 6.88 -14.58
C LEU A 266 -1.68 5.40 -14.18
N SER A 267 -2.49 4.93 -13.24
CA SER A 267 -2.51 3.50 -12.89
C SER A 267 -2.96 2.64 -14.06
N ASP A 268 -2.57 1.36 -14.02
CA ASP A 268 -2.90 0.38 -15.05
C ASP A 268 -4.43 0.22 -15.22
N GLU A 269 -5.21 0.54 -14.18
CA GLU A 269 -6.68 0.54 -14.22
C GLU A 269 -7.25 1.49 -15.29
N PHE A 270 -6.62 2.65 -15.54
CA PHE A 270 -7.04 3.53 -16.64
C PHE A 270 -6.91 2.85 -18.00
N TYR A 271 -5.80 2.14 -18.23
CA TYR A 271 -5.54 1.44 -19.48
C TYR A 271 -6.50 0.26 -19.67
N VAL A 272 -6.75 -0.50 -18.60
CA VAL A 272 -7.74 -1.59 -18.60
C VAL A 272 -9.15 -1.07 -18.90
N MET A 273 -9.59 0.00 -18.24
CA MET A 273 -10.91 0.61 -18.48
C MET A 273 -11.05 1.14 -19.91
N ALA A 274 -10.01 1.79 -20.42
CA ALA A 274 -9.97 2.33 -21.77
C ALA A 274 -9.83 1.25 -22.86
N ASP A 275 -9.51 0.00 -22.48
CA ASP A 275 -9.14 -1.09 -23.39
C ASP A 275 -7.95 -0.70 -24.28
N GLU A 276 -6.96 -0.05 -23.65
CA GLU A 276 -5.70 0.40 -24.25
C GLU A 276 -4.53 -0.43 -23.70
N GLU A 277 -3.47 -0.51 -24.50
CA GLU A 277 -2.26 -1.26 -24.14
C GLU A 277 -1.46 -0.52 -23.06
N VAL A 278 -0.99 -1.23 -22.02
CA VAL A 278 -0.14 -0.63 -20.99
C VAL A 278 1.25 -0.29 -21.55
N PRO A 279 1.90 0.79 -21.05
CA PRO A 279 3.26 1.17 -21.44
C PRO A 279 4.29 0.05 -21.33
N ASN A 280 5.44 0.25 -21.98
CA ASN A 280 6.59 -0.66 -21.87
C ASN A 280 7.28 -0.52 -20.51
N GLU A 281 8.21 -1.43 -20.21
CA GLU A 281 8.95 -1.44 -18.94
C GLU A 281 9.70 -0.13 -18.65
N GLU A 282 10.34 0.46 -19.67
CA GLU A 282 11.11 1.72 -19.55
C GLU A 282 10.28 2.88 -18.97
N PHE A 283 8.97 2.91 -19.25
CA PHE A 283 8.06 3.92 -18.73
C PHE A 283 7.95 3.91 -17.20
N TYR A 284 8.07 2.74 -16.57
CA TYR A 284 7.82 2.54 -15.14
C TYR A 284 9.03 2.75 -14.25
N ASN A 285 10.23 2.91 -14.82
CA ASN A 285 11.47 3.28 -14.12
C ASN A 285 11.69 2.52 -12.80
N GLY A 286 11.61 1.19 -12.82
CA GLY A 286 11.82 0.36 -11.62
C GLY A 286 10.59 0.14 -10.73
N TYR A 287 9.38 0.47 -11.21
CA TYR A 287 8.11 0.16 -10.54
C TYR A 287 7.95 0.74 -9.12
N GLU A 288 8.55 1.90 -8.86
CA GLU A 288 8.51 2.57 -7.55
C GLU A 288 7.10 2.85 -7.01
N GLN A 289 6.10 2.88 -7.91
CA GLN A 289 4.70 3.21 -7.60
C GLN A 289 3.75 2.02 -7.76
N ILE A 290 4.28 0.79 -7.66
CA ILE A 290 3.49 -0.42 -7.87
C ILE A 290 2.33 -0.56 -6.86
N GLU A 291 2.51 -0.03 -5.65
CA GLU A 291 1.46 0.01 -4.62
C GLU A 291 0.27 0.89 -5.01
N ASP A 292 0.48 1.87 -5.90
CA ASP A 292 -0.57 2.71 -6.49
C ASP A 292 -1.24 2.05 -7.72
N GLY A 293 -0.88 0.80 -8.02
CA GLY A 293 -1.38 0.08 -9.20
C GLY A 293 -0.75 0.55 -10.51
N VAL A 294 0.44 1.16 -10.45
CA VAL A 294 1.18 1.65 -11.63
C VAL A 294 2.22 0.60 -12.04
N GLY A 295 2.00 -0.07 -13.16
CA GLY A 295 2.95 -1.04 -13.75
C GLY A 295 2.80 -2.48 -13.30
N MET A 296 1.76 -2.81 -12.55
CA MET A 296 1.46 -4.18 -12.13
C MET A 296 1.31 -5.15 -13.32
N ILE A 297 0.60 -4.74 -14.37
CA ILE A 297 0.37 -5.58 -15.56
C ILE A 297 1.68 -5.79 -16.32
N ARG A 298 2.44 -4.71 -16.52
CA ARG A 298 3.74 -4.79 -17.19
C ARG A 298 4.69 -5.70 -16.42
N LEU A 299 4.81 -5.53 -15.10
CA LEU A 299 5.64 -6.39 -14.27
C LEU A 299 5.22 -7.87 -14.38
N LEU A 300 3.92 -8.17 -14.25
CA LEU A 300 3.41 -9.54 -14.37
C LEU A 300 3.83 -10.17 -15.72
N ARG A 301 3.66 -9.44 -16.83
CA ARG A 301 4.01 -9.93 -18.17
C ARG A 301 5.51 -10.23 -18.30
N GLU A 302 6.38 -9.32 -17.86
CA GLU A 302 7.82 -9.53 -17.94
C GLU A 302 8.27 -10.70 -17.05
N THR A 303 7.75 -10.78 -15.83
CA THR A 303 8.05 -11.88 -14.88
C THR A 303 7.59 -13.22 -15.45
N MET A 304 6.35 -13.32 -15.96
CA MET A 304 5.81 -14.58 -16.48
C MET A 304 6.48 -15.03 -17.77
N ALA A 305 6.85 -14.10 -18.67
CA ALA A 305 7.59 -14.45 -19.88
C ALA A 305 8.95 -15.13 -19.59
N VAL A 306 9.59 -14.75 -18.48
CA VAL A 306 10.87 -15.33 -18.03
C VAL A 306 10.63 -16.63 -17.25
N ASP A 307 9.73 -16.61 -16.28
CA ASP A 307 9.57 -17.71 -15.32
C ASP A 307 8.90 -18.94 -15.94
N ILE A 308 7.89 -18.75 -16.80
CA ILE A 308 7.26 -19.88 -17.51
C ILE A 308 8.30 -20.62 -18.34
N LYS A 309 9.17 -19.88 -19.04
CA LYS A 309 10.17 -20.49 -19.92
C LYS A 309 11.31 -21.19 -19.17
N ASN A 310 11.75 -20.60 -18.05
CA ASN A 310 12.99 -21.02 -17.39
C ASN A 310 12.77 -21.88 -16.15
N LYS A 311 11.64 -21.73 -15.46
CA LYS A 311 11.35 -22.40 -14.19
C LYS A 311 10.27 -23.47 -14.28
N LEU A 312 9.30 -23.34 -15.20
CA LEU A 312 8.18 -24.29 -15.26
C LEU A 312 8.66 -25.71 -15.54
N THR A 313 8.25 -26.66 -14.70
CA THR A 313 8.57 -28.06 -14.88
C THR A 313 7.91 -28.62 -16.14
N LYS A 314 8.60 -29.51 -16.87
CA LYS A 314 8.09 -30.16 -18.08
C LYS A 314 7.44 -31.53 -17.82
N SER A 315 7.77 -32.16 -16.69
CA SER A 315 7.27 -33.49 -16.31
C SER A 315 6.17 -33.43 -15.26
N GLY A 316 5.95 -32.26 -14.63
CA GLY A 316 4.91 -32.11 -13.63
C GLY A 316 3.51 -32.15 -14.26
N LYS A 317 2.57 -32.73 -13.51
CA LYS A 317 1.14 -32.76 -13.83
C LYS A 317 0.34 -32.20 -12.67
N GLY A 318 -0.69 -31.42 -12.96
CA GLY A 318 -1.56 -30.89 -11.91
C GLY A 318 -2.77 -30.16 -12.46
N LYS A 319 -3.75 -29.90 -11.59
CA LYS A 319 -4.97 -29.17 -11.95
C LYS A 319 -5.21 -28.03 -10.98
N PHE A 320 -5.31 -26.82 -11.51
CA PHE A 320 -5.31 -25.57 -10.75
C PHE A 320 -6.45 -24.66 -11.21
N THR A 321 -7.09 -23.96 -10.29
CA THR A 321 -7.95 -22.82 -10.59
C THR A 321 -7.29 -21.58 -10.03
N LEU A 322 -7.01 -20.58 -10.86
CA LEU A 322 -6.57 -19.26 -10.43
C LEU A 322 -7.77 -18.32 -10.45
N ILE A 323 -7.96 -17.53 -9.39
CA ILE A 323 -9.04 -16.54 -9.34
C ILE A 323 -8.53 -15.11 -9.31
N THR A 324 -9.32 -14.21 -9.87
CA THR A 324 -9.04 -12.77 -9.85
C THR A 324 -10.31 -11.95 -10.04
N GLY A 325 -10.21 -10.63 -9.86
CA GLY A 325 -11.27 -9.68 -10.22
C GLY A 325 -11.29 -9.39 -11.72
N THR A 326 -12.33 -8.70 -12.19
CA THR A 326 -12.52 -8.41 -13.62
C THR A 326 -11.36 -7.67 -14.28
N SER A 327 -10.69 -6.75 -13.57
CA SER A 327 -9.64 -5.92 -14.18
C SER A 327 -8.41 -6.71 -14.64
N ALA A 328 -8.01 -7.74 -13.87
CA ALA A 328 -6.80 -8.51 -14.15
C ALA A 328 -7.08 -9.83 -14.89
N PHE A 329 -8.35 -10.16 -15.15
CA PHE A 329 -8.75 -11.43 -15.76
C PHE A 329 -8.07 -11.69 -17.10
N LYS A 330 -8.06 -10.71 -18.02
CA LYS A 330 -7.46 -10.85 -19.35
C LYS A 330 -5.97 -11.24 -19.27
N GLU A 331 -5.23 -10.58 -18.37
CA GLU A 331 -3.79 -10.80 -18.21
C GLU A 331 -3.50 -12.16 -17.57
N LEU A 332 -4.23 -12.51 -16.51
CA LEU A 332 -4.03 -13.78 -15.81
C LEU A 332 -4.54 -14.99 -16.61
N ASP A 333 -5.57 -14.83 -17.45
CA ASP A 333 -6.00 -15.88 -18.37
C ASP A 333 -4.99 -16.13 -19.49
N GLN A 334 -4.31 -15.06 -19.96
CA GLN A 334 -3.18 -15.21 -20.87
C GLN A 334 -2.03 -15.97 -20.19
N VAL A 335 -1.66 -15.61 -18.96
CA VAL A 335 -0.64 -16.35 -18.18
C VAL A 335 -1.02 -17.84 -18.03
N CYS A 336 -2.28 -18.13 -17.70
CA CYS A 336 -2.76 -19.52 -17.63
C CYS A 336 -2.66 -20.23 -18.99
N THR A 337 -2.87 -19.51 -20.09
CA THR A 337 -2.71 -20.05 -21.46
C THR A 337 -1.26 -20.37 -21.76
N ASP A 338 -0.34 -19.43 -21.49
CA ASP A 338 1.09 -19.59 -21.72
C ASP A 338 1.66 -20.78 -20.92
N ILE A 339 1.21 -20.98 -19.67
CA ILE A 339 1.58 -22.15 -18.86
C ILE A 339 1.13 -23.45 -19.52
N ARG A 340 -0.11 -23.53 -20.00
CA ARG A 340 -0.66 -24.74 -20.67
C ARG A 340 0.05 -25.02 -22.00
N GLU A 341 0.52 -23.99 -22.69
CA GLU A 341 1.28 -24.13 -23.94
C GLU A 341 2.70 -24.66 -23.68
N GLU A 342 3.37 -24.21 -22.62
CA GLU A 342 4.70 -24.70 -22.26
C GLU A 342 4.67 -26.10 -21.63
N ASN A 343 3.64 -26.42 -20.83
CA ASN A 343 3.39 -27.77 -20.29
C ASN A 343 1.91 -28.15 -20.36
N ASN A 344 1.59 -29.06 -21.29
CA ASN A 344 0.22 -29.54 -21.55
C ASN A 344 -0.33 -30.54 -20.52
N ASN A 345 0.50 -31.00 -19.57
CA ASN A 345 0.06 -31.84 -18.45
C ASN A 345 -0.49 -31.00 -17.27
N ILE A 346 -0.32 -29.68 -17.30
CA ILE A 346 -0.87 -28.76 -16.30
C ILE A 346 -2.21 -28.22 -16.81
N ASP A 347 -3.32 -28.56 -16.15
CA ASP A 347 -4.64 -27.99 -16.40
C ASP A 347 -4.91 -26.83 -15.43
N ILE A 348 -4.45 -25.64 -15.79
CA ILE A 348 -4.72 -24.40 -15.03
C ILE A 348 -5.80 -23.57 -15.72
N LYS A 349 -6.78 -23.03 -14.97
CA LYS A 349 -7.84 -22.16 -15.50
C LYS A 349 -7.93 -20.87 -14.70
N CYS A 350 -8.04 -19.73 -15.38
CA CYS A 350 -8.38 -18.47 -14.72
C CYS A 350 -9.90 -18.33 -14.61
N LYS A 351 -10.40 -17.86 -13.46
CA LYS A 351 -11.81 -17.53 -13.25
C LYS A 351 -11.94 -16.12 -12.67
N VAL A 352 -12.86 -15.36 -13.25
CA VAL A 352 -13.27 -14.08 -12.70
C VAL A 352 -14.25 -14.29 -11.55
N ILE A 353 -14.03 -13.58 -10.44
CA ILE A 353 -14.99 -13.46 -9.34
C ILE A 353 -15.58 -12.05 -9.43
N LEU A 354 -16.89 -11.97 -9.60
CA LEU A 354 -17.61 -10.70 -9.58
C LEU A 354 -17.80 -10.23 -8.15
N ASN A 355 -17.62 -8.94 -7.89
CA ASN A 355 -17.80 -8.39 -6.55
C ASN A 355 -19.28 -8.11 -6.28
N ASP A 356 -20.06 -9.16 -6.00
CA ASP A 356 -21.48 -9.02 -5.62
C ASP A 356 -21.60 -8.30 -4.26
N PHE A 357 -20.61 -8.48 -3.39
CA PHE A 357 -20.60 -7.87 -2.07
C PHE A 357 -20.49 -6.35 -2.12
N PHE A 358 -19.40 -5.77 -2.65
CA PHE A 358 -19.19 -4.31 -2.76
C PHE A 358 -19.85 -3.69 -3.99
N GLY A 359 -20.26 -4.49 -4.97
CA GLY A 359 -20.83 -4.03 -6.24
C GLY A 359 -19.86 -4.21 -7.40
N HIS A 360 -20.41 -4.43 -8.60
CA HIS A 360 -19.65 -4.82 -9.80
C HIS A 360 -18.72 -3.73 -10.35
N THR A 361 -18.79 -2.51 -9.80
CA THR A 361 -17.85 -1.43 -10.07
C THR A 361 -16.49 -1.67 -9.41
N ILE A 362 -16.41 -2.57 -8.41
CA ILE A 362 -15.16 -2.99 -7.79
C ILE A 362 -14.64 -4.23 -8.51
N THR A 363 -13.54 -4.07 -9.22
CA THR A 363 -13.04 -5.07 -10.18
C THR A 363 -11.65 -5.63 -9.85
N VAL A 364 -11.03 -5.19 -8.75
CA VAL A 364 -9.70 -5.62 -8.31
C VAL A 364 -9.74 -6.81 -7.36
N ALA A 365 -8.72 -7.67 -7.41
CA ALA A 365 -8.66 -8.91 -6.62
C ALA A 365 -8.62 -8.64 -5.10
N GLY A 366 -7.84 -7.65 -4.66
CA GLY A 366 -7.69 -7.32 -3.23
C GLY A 366 -8.96 -6.83 -2.52
N LEU A 367 -10.03 -6.57 -3.27
CA LEU A 367 -11.34 -6.18 -2.73
C LEU A 367 -12.41 -7.28 -2.84
N LEU A 368 -12.04 -8.48 -3.27
CA LEU A 368 -12.93 -9.64 -3.29
C LEU A 368 -13.16 -10.18 -1.87
N THR A 369 -14.38 -10.64 -1.60
CA THR A 369 -14.73 -11.25 -0.31
C THR A 369 -14.69 -12.77 -0.39
N GLY A 370 -14.47 -13.44 0.74
CA GLY A 370 -14.54 -14.90 0.80
C GLY A 370 -15.94 -15.40 0.44
N GLN A 371 -16.99 -14.66 0.81
CA GLN A 371 -18.37 -14.94 0.41
C GLN A 371 -18.56 -14.99 -1.10
N ASP A 372 -18.05 -13.99 -1.83
CA ASP A 372 -18.16 -13.94 -3.29
C ASP A 372 -17.42 -15.13 -3.94
N VAL A 373 -16.20 -15.41 -3.46
CA VAL A 373 -15.39 -16.54 -3.91
C VAL A 373 -16.13 -17.86 -3.71
N ILE A 374 -16.63 -18.11 -2.50
CA ILE A 374 -17.34 -19.36 -2.18
C ILE A 374 -18.62 -19.48 -3.02
N ALA A 375 -19.42 -18.42 -3.10
CA ALA A 375 -20.71 -18.45 -3.79
C ALA A 375 -20.56 -18.76 -5.28
N GLN A 376 -19.53 -18.22 -5.93
CA GLN A 376 -19.32 -18.39 -7.37
C GLN A 376 -18.59 -19.70 -7.74
N LEU A 377 -17.81 -20.27 -6.81
CA LEU A 377 -17.03 -21.49 -7.06
C LEU A 377 -17.67 -22.79 -6.57
N LYS A 378 -18.62 -22.76 -5.63
CA LYS A 378 -19.16 -23.95 -4.92
C LYS A 378 -19.57 -25.13 -5.80
N ASP A 379 -20.06 -24.86 -7.01
CA ASP A 379 -20.48 -25.89 -7.97
C ASP A 379 -19.71 -25.82 -9.30
N ASN A 380 -18.70 -24.94 -9.37
CA ASN A 380 -18.00 -24.63 -10.61
C ASN A 380 -16.50 -24.90 -10.53
N ILE A 381 -15.96 -25.38 -9.41
CA ILE A 381 -14.53 -25.72 -9.25
C ILE A 381 -14.29 -27.22 -9.47
N ASP A 382 -13.32 -27.53 -10.33
CA ASP A 382 -12.99 -28.90 -10.73
C ASP A 382 -11.50 -29.22 -10.52
N SER A 383 -10.77 -28.37 -9.80
CA SER A 383 -9.34 -28.50 -9.47
C SER A 383 -9.12 -28.84 -8.00
N GLU A 384 -7.99 -29.48 -7.68
CA GLU A 384 -7.58 -29.73 -6.29
C GLU A 384 -7.06 -28.45 -5.63
N TYR A 385 -6.38 -27.60 -6.40
CA TYR A 385 -5.77 -26.38 -5.90
C TYR A 385 -6.51 -25.14 -6.40
N LEU A 386 -6.64 -24.15 -5.51
CA LEU A 386 -7.17 -22.81 -5.77
C LEU A 386 -6.07 -21.79 -5.48
N ILE A 387 -5.61 -21.08 -6.50
CA ILE A 387 -4.58 -20.04 -6.41
C ILE A 387 -5.27 -18.69 -6.19
N MET A 388 -4.87 -18.01 -5.12
CA MET A 388 -5.38 -16.70 -4.69
C MET A 388 -4.20 -15.74 -4.46
N ALA A 389 -4.37 -14.47 -4.81
CA ALA A 389 -3.35 -13.45 -4.56
C ALA A 389 -3.27 -13.13 -3.06
N ASP A 390 -2.07 -12.90 -2.55
CA ASP A 390 -1.78 -12.52 -1.16
C ASP A 390 -2.48 -11.23 -0.72
N ASN A 391 -2.66 -10.28 -1.65
CA ASN A 391 -3.37 -9.02 -1.43
C ASN A 391 -4.88 -9.19 -1.16
N MET A 392 -5.43 -10.40 -1.30
CA MET A 392 -6.79 -10.76 -0.90
C MET A 392 -6.90 -11.03 0.62
N PHE A 393 -5.77 -11.16 1.31
CA PHE A 393 -5.69 -11.51 2.73
C PHE A 393 -5.08 -10.39 3.57
N ARG A 394 -5.27 -10.45 4.89
CA ARG A 394 -4.67 -9.53 5.86
C ARG A 394 -3.15 -9.50 5.70
N LYS A 395 -2.58 -8.30 5.57
CA LYS A 395 -1.12 -8.12 5.49
C LYS A 395 -0.47 -8.06 6.87
N GLY A 396 0.83 -8.34 6.91
CA GLY A 396 1.63 -8.50 8.13
C GLY A 396 1.74 -7.26 9.03
N TYR A 397 1.46 -6.07 8.50
CA TYR A 397 1.50 -4.82 9.27
C TYR A 397 0.17 -4.48 9.97
N GLU A 398 -0.91 -5.20 9.68
CA GLU A 398 -2.18 -5.02 10.37
C GLU A 398 -2.16 -5.72 11.74
N PRO A 399 -2.60 -5.07 12.83
CA PRO A 399 -2.70 -5.71 14.13
C PRO A 399 -3.64 -6.93 14.09
N GLY A 400 -3.13 -8.13 14.36
CA GLY A 400 -3.91 -9.36 14.46
C GLY A 400 -3.13 -10.60 14.02
N ASP A 401 -3.79 -11.75 14.06
CA ASP A 401 -3.20 -13.01 13.58
C ASP A 401 -3.15 -13.01 12.03
N ILE A 402 -1.93 -13.08 11.50
CA ILE A 402 -1.64 -13.10 10.06
C ILE A 402 -1.53 -14.55 9.53
N THR A 403 -1.31 -15.51 10.42
CA THR A 403 -1.14 -16.93 10.07
C THR A 403 -2.42 -17.54 9.52
N GLN A 404 -3.57 -16.98 9.91
CA GLN A 404 -4.89 -17.48 9.51
C GLN A 404 -5.32 -17.08 8.10
N ARG A 405 -4.57 -16.21 7.40
CA ARG A 405 -4.91 -15.73 6.04
C ARG A 405 -6.37 -15.28 5.95
N ILE A 406 -6.69 -14.21 6.67
CA ILE A 406 -8.05 -13.70 6.86
C ILE A 406 -8.39 -12.71 5.74
N MET A 407 -9.48 -12.94 5.01
CA MET A 407 -10.04 -12.05 3.98
C MET A 407 -10.86 -10.91 4.58
N LEU A 408 -11.36 -9.98 3.76
CA LEU A 408 -12.05 -8.75 4.20
C LEU A 408 -13.26 -9.00 5.11
N ASP A 409 -14.02 -10.06 4.84
CA ASP A 409 -15.26 -10.46 5.51
C ASP A 409 -15.05 -11.48 6.66
N ASP A 410 -13.85 -11.46 7.28
CA ASP A 410 -13.41 -12.33 8.38
C ASP A 410 -13.36 -13.85 8.05
N LEU A 411 -13.65 -14.26 6.81
CA LEU A 411 -13.42 -15.62 6.36
C LEU A 411 -11.92 -15.90 6.16
N THR A 412 -11.51 -17.11 6.48
CA THR A 412 -10.12 -17.56 6.35
C THR A 412 -9.91 -18.36 5.07
N ALA A 413 -8.65 -18.50 4.63
CA ALA A 413 -8.31 -19.48 3.59
C ALA A 413 -8.84 -20.89 3.94
N LYS A 414 -8.78 -21.28 5.21
CA LYS A 414 -9.30 -22.57 5.69
C LYS A 414 -10.82 -22.70 5.52
N ASP A 415 -11.59 -21.64 5.75
CA ASP A 415 -13.04 -21.64 5.50
C ASP A 415 -13.35 -21.89 4.01
N ILE A 416 -12.53 -21.34 3.11
CA ILE A 416 -12.64 -21.57 1.66
C ILE A 416 -12.30 -23.03 1.34
N GLU A 417 -11.19 -23.55 1.86
CA GLU A 417 -10.79 -24.95 1.68
C GLU A 417 -11.90 -25.92 2.13
N GLU A 418 -12.47 -25.70 3.31
CA GLU A 418 -13.53 -26.56 3.88
C GLU A 418 -14.84 -26.51 3.07
N ARG A 419 -15.21 -25.33 2.56
CA ARG A 419 -16.49 -25.13 1.86
C ARG A 419 -16.45 -25.51 0.38
N LEU A 420 -15.28 -25.41 -0.25
CA LEU A 420 -15.09 -25.73 -1.67
C LEU A 420 -14.45 -27.12 -1.88
N GLY A 421 -13.86 -27.72 -0.84
CA GLY A 421 -13.17 -29.00 -0.94
C GLY A 421 -11.87 -28.91 -1.75
N VAL A 422 -11.15 -27.80 -1.64
CA VAL A 422 -9.90 -27.52 -2.37
C VAL A 422 -8.78 -27.13 -1.41
N LYS A 423 -7.54 -27.03 -1.91
CA LYS A 423 -6.38 -26.49 -1.21
C LYS A 423 -6.06 -25.09 -1.69
N VAL A 424 -5.95 -24.13 -0.77
CA VAL A 424 -5.68 -22.73 -1.12
C VAL A 424 -4.18 -22.49 -1.16
N ILE A 425 -3.68 -22.16 -2.34
CA ILE A 425 -2.33 -21.68 -2.59
C ILE A 425 -2.39 -20.16 -2.63
N VAL A 426 -1.53 -19.50 -1.83
CA VAL A 426 -1.42 -18.05 -1.82
C VAL A 426 -0.15 -17.66 -2.57
N CYS A 427 -0.29 -16.79 -3.56
CA CYS A 427 0.75 -16.33 -4.45
C CYS A 427 0.91 -14.81 -4.33
N SER A 428 2.14 -14.31 -4.46
CA SER A 428 2.42 -12.87 -4.52
C SER A 428 1.61 -12.21 -5.64
N TYR A 429 1.00 -11.06 -5.36
CA TYR A 429 0.23 -10.32 -6.37
C TYR A 429 1.05 -9.85 -7.58
N THR A 430 2.39 -9.88 -7.50
CA THR A 430 3.31 -9.62 -8.62
C THR A 430 3.57 -10.86 -9.49
N GLY A 431 3.17 -12.04 -9.02
CA GLY A 431 3.30 -13.32 -9.70
C GLY A 431 4.68 -13.97 -9.62
N GLU A 432 5.65 -13.36 -8.93
CA GLU A 432 7.06 -13.81 -8.89
C GLU A 432 7.27 -15.22 -8.33
N ASP A 433 6.37 -15.71 -7.49
CA ASP A 433 6.39 -17.04 -6.88
C ASP A 433 5.38 -18.01 -7.55
N LEU A 434 4.61 -17.57 -8.55
CA LEU A 434 3.53 -18.35 -9.14
C LEU A 434 4.02 -19.68 -9.72
N ILE A 435 5.09 -19.64 -10.51
CA ILE A 435 5.61 -20.84 -11.19
C ILE A 435 6.26 -21.80 -10.20
N ASP A 436 6.96 -21.27 -9.20
CA ASP A 436 7.58 -22.06 -8.14
C ASP A 436 6.48 -22.79 -7.32
N LEU A 437 5.41 -22.09 -6.96
CA LEU A 437 4.25 -22.68 -6.27
C LEU A 437 3.53 -23.74 -7.10
N ILE A 438 3.38 -23.52 -8.42
CA ILE A 438 2.80 -24.54 -9.32
C ILE A 438 3.69 -25.79 -9.34
N ASN A 439 5.01 -25.62 -9.49
CA ASN A 439 5.95 -26.74 -9.51
C ASN A 439 5.91 -27.57 -8.22
N GLU A 440 5.85 -26.92 -7.05
CA GLU A 440 5.76 -27.58 -5.74
C GLU A 440 4.50 -28.44 -5.57
N HIS A 441 3.41 -28.08 -6.25
CA HIS A 441 2.11 -28.74 -6.14
C HIS A 441 1.75 -29.57 -7.38
N CYS A 442 2.71 -29.75 -8.31
CA CYS A 442 2.59 -30.74 -9.36
C CYS A 442 2.94 -32.14 -8.82
N GLU A 443 2.25 -33.15 -9.31
CA GLU A 443 2.66 -34.54 -9.17
C GLU A 443 3.85 -34.79 -10.13
N GLU A 444 4.89 -35.48 -9.66
CA GLU A 444 5.95 -35.99 -10.54
C GLU A 444 5.41 -37.18 -11.36
N GLU A 445 5.65 -37.15 -12.68
CA GLU A 445 5.29 -38.24 -13.62
C GLU A 445 5.90 -39.61 -13.28
#